data_AF-A0A8T3N4D1-F1
#
_entry.id   AF-A0A8T3N4D1-F1
#
_cell.length_a   1.000
_cell.length_b   1.000
_cell.length_c   1.000
_cell.angle_alpha   90.00
_cell.angle_beta   90.00
_cell.angle_gamma   90.00
#
_symmetry.space_group_name_H-M   'P 1'
#
loop_
_entity.id
_entity.type
_entity.pdbx_description
1 polymer ?
#
loop_
_entity_poly.entity_id
_entity_poly.type
_entity_poly.pdbx_seq_one_letter_code
_entity_poly.pdbx_strand_id
1 'polypeptide(L)'
;MSFTNSDGTATQGADYGLRSGVRTFTAGDTADKTLTFPIIDDTDVEGNETVRVALLNPDGGATLGTQNTALLTIVDNDRPASVMCHGRVATIVGTPGNDTLNGTSGANVIHGRGGNDVIRGYRGNDVICGGNGDDRLLGGSGDDRLLGERGNDYTDGGRGSDVCEGGPHTTCDRAVNCERIRDVP
;
A
#
# COMPACT_ATOMS: atom_id res chain seq x y z
N MET A 1 30.92 20.65 -3.55
CA MET A 1 30.68 19.30 -3.00
C MET A 1 29.39 18.75 -3.57
N SER A 2 29.41 17.52 -4.08
CA SER A 2 28.23 16.85 -4.63
C SER A 2 27.59 15.88 -3.63
N PHE A 3 26.33 15.53 -3.85
CA PHE A 3 25.63 14.48 -3.11
C PHE A 3 24.78 13.65 -4.07
N THR A 4 24.51 12.40 -3.67
CA THR A 4 23.61 11.49 -4.36
C THR A 4 22.96 10.53 -3.38
N ASN A 5 21.74 10.10 -3.67
CA ASN A 5 21.14 8.90 -3.08
C ASN A 5 21.37 7.67 -3.96
N SER A 6 21.36 6.50 -3.33
CA SER A 6 21.48 5.19 -3.96
C SER A 6 20.73 4.15 -3.13
N ASP A 7 20.36 3.04 -3.78
CA ASP A 7 19.56 1.97 -3.17
C ASP A 7 20.23 1.36 -1.93
N GLY A 8 19.38 0.94 -1.00
CA GLY A 8 19.71 0.06 0.12
C GLY A 8 18.85 -1.19 0.03
N THR A 9 17.87 -1.31 0.92
CA THR A 9 16.74 -2.23 0.70
C THR A 9 15.62 -1.57 -0.10
N ALA A 10 15.45 -0.26 0.08
CA ALA A 10 14.58 0.56 -0.75
C ALA A 10 15.21 0.76 -2.13
N THR A 11 14.35 0.80 -3.15
CA THR A 11 14.62 0.91 -4.57
C THR A 11 14.14 2.24 -5.15
N GLN A 12 14.94 2.79 -6.05
CA GLN A 12 14.59 4.03 -6.73
C GLN A 12 13.36 3.86 -7.63
N GLY A 13 12.36 4.72 -7.44
CA GLY A 13 11.14 4.77 -8.25
C GLY A 13 9.95 4.01 -7.68
N ALA A 14 10.18 3.04 -6.79
CA ALA A 14 9.14 2.51 -5.91
C ALA A 14 9.08 3.37 -4.64
N ASP A 15 10.19 3.47 -3.91
CA ASP A 15 10.15 3.95 -2.51
C ASP A 15 10.67 5.40 -2.38
N TYR A 16 11.52 5.81 -3.32
CA TYR A 16 12.10 7.15 -3.32
C TYR A 16 12.48 7.66 -4.72
N GLY A 17 12.55 8.99 -4.87
CA GLY A 17 12.99 9.63 -6.11
C GLY A 17 14.50 9.90 -6.17
N LEU A 18 15.12 9.75 -7.34
CA LEU A 18 16.53 10.10 -7.52
C LEU A 18 16.78 11.58 -7.27
N ARG A 19 17.77 11.86 -6.43
CA ARG A 19 18.23 13.21 -6.14
C ARG A 19 19.75 13.23 -6.03
N SER A 20 20.37 13.83 -7.04
CA SER A 20 21.77 14.25 -7.00
C SER A 20 21.87 15.77 -7.12
N GLY A 21 22.95 16.35 -6.61
CA GLY A 21 23.20 17.78 -6.80
C GLY A 21 24.48 18.27 -6.16
N VAL A 22 24.65 19.58 -6.18
CA VAL A 22 25.77 20.27 -5.55
C VAL A 22 25.28 21.04 -4.34
N ARG A 23 26.09 21.04 -3.28
CA ARG A 23 25.99 21.97 -2.17
C ARG A 23 27.27 22.79 -2.08
N THR A 24 27.06 24.09 -1.93
CA THR A 24 28.11 25.10 -1.84
C THR A 24 28.14 25.65 -0.43
N PHE A 25 29.34 25.71 0.13
CA PHE A 25 29.64 26.34 1.40
C PHE A 25 30.53 27.53 1.10
N THR A 26 30.11 28.72 1.48
CA THR A 26 30.95 29.93 1.33
C THR A 26 31.95 30.04 2.48
N ALA A 27 33.03 30.80 2.27
CA ALA A 27 34.01 31.04 3.33
C ALA A 27 33.32 31.66 4.56
N GLY A 28 33.49 31.03 5.72
CA GLY A 28 32.83 31.45 6.96
C GLY A 28 31.44 30.85 7.20
N ASP A 29 30.92 30.00 6.30
CA ASP A 29 29.68 29.27 6.55
C ASP A 29 29.86 28.30 7.72
N THR A 30 29.15 28.57 8.82
CA THR A 30 29.05 27.69 9.99
C THR A 30 27.64 27.13 10.17
N ALA A 31 26.68 27.57 9.35
CA ALA A 31 25.30 27.12 9.39
C ALA A 31 25.12 25.78 8.65
N ASP A 32 24.27 24.93 9.22
CA ASP A 32 23.88 23.66 8.60
C ASP A 32 23.21 23.89 7.24
N LYS A 33 23.49 22.99 6.29
CA LYS A 33 22.84 22.96 4.98
C LYS A 33 21.98 21.70 4.87
N THR A 34 20.70 21.87 4.56
CA THR A 34 19.76 20.76 4.44
C THR A 34 19.76 20.14 3.04
N LEU A 35 19.71 18.81 2.99
CA LEU A 35 19.41 18.02 1.80
C LEU A 35 17.99 17.47 1.92
N THR A 36 17.20 17.57 0.86
CA THR A 36 15.84 17.03 0.81
C THR A 36 15.77 15.98 -0.28
N PHE A 37 15.26 14.81 0.09
CA PHE A 37 15.06 13.66 -0.79
C PHE A 37 13.56 13.35 -0.82
N PRO A 38 12.94 13.23 -1.99
CA PRO A 38 11.54 12.83 -2.09
C PRO A 38 11.40 11.35 -1.74
N ILE A 39 10.55 11.06 -0.76
CA ILE A 39 10.04 9.72 -0.48
C ILE A 39 8.76 9.57 -1.28
N ILE A 40 8.55 8.40 -1.87
CA ILE A 40 7.32 8.06 -2.58
C ILE A 40 6.41 7.40 -1.55
N ASP A 41 5.18 7.90 -1.46
CA ASP A 41 4.14 7.35 -0.60
C ASP A 41 3.26 6.46 -1.49
N ASP A 42 2.99 5.24 -1.05
CA ASP A 42 2.16 4.29 -1.78
C ASP A 42 1.16 3.58 -0.85
N THR A 43 0.85 2.32 -1.12
CA THR A 43 -0.12 1.53 -0.33
C THR A 43 0.36 0.11 -0.09
N ASP A 44 1.56 -0.22 -0.56
CA ASP A 44 2.11 -1.56 -0.47
C ASP A 44 2.62 -1.77 0.96
N VAL A 45 2.23 -2.88 1.58
CA VAL A 45 2.65 -3.17 2.96
C VAL A 45 4.02 -3.83 2.92
N GLU A 46 5.02 -3.12 3.42
CA GLU A 46 6.41 -3.48 3.31
C GLU A 46 7.10 -3.52 4.68
N GLY A 47 8.35 -3.97 4.69
CA GLY A 47 9.20 -3.79 5.86
C GLY A 47 9.77 -2.38 5.91
N ASN A 48 10.33 -1.97 7.06
CA ASN A 48 11.16 -0.77 7.08
C ASN A 48 12.34 -0.94 6.12
N GLU A 49 12.54 0.06 5.27
CA GLU A 49 13.56 0.03 4.24
C GLU A 49 14.64 1.08 4.43
N THR A 50 15.72 0.99 3.66
CA THR A 50 16.86 1.91 3.77
C THR A 50 17.31 2.46 2.44
N VAL A 51 17.63 3.76 2.44
CA VAL A 51 18.26 4.49 1.33
C VAL A 51 19.62 5.00 1.80
N ARG A 52 20.66 4.85 0.97
CA ARG A 52 22.00 5.39 1.24
C ARG A 52 22.13 6.78 0.63
N VAL A 53 22.67 7.71 1.41
CA VAL A 53 23.03 9.05 0.95
C VAL A 53 24.53 9.22 1.07
N ALA A 54 25.20 9.65 0.00
CA ALA A 54 26.64 9.84 -0.03
C ALA A 54 27.00 11.29 -0.40
N LEU A 55 28.02 11.79 0.30
CA LEU A 55 28.69 13.05 0.05
C LEU A 55 29.97 12.78 -0.74
N LEU A 56 30.14 13.49 -1.85
CA LEU A 56 31.17 13.19 -2.86
C LEU A 56 31.85 14.48 -3.34
N ASN A 57 33.07 14.35 -3.84
CA ASN A 57 33.81 15.41 -4.54
C ASN A 57 33.81 16.75 -3.77
N PRO A 58 34.39 16.81 -2.55
CA PRO A 58 34.68 18.09 -1.93
C PRO A 58 35.66 18.88 -2.83
N ASP A 59 35.55 20.20 -2.82
CA ASP A 59 36.34 21.11 -3.67
C ASP A 59 36.90 22.25 -2.82
N GLY A 60 37.81 23.06 -3.35
CA GLY A 60 38.37 24.23 -2.67
C GLY A 60 39.29 23.89 -1.50
N GLY A 61 39.93 22.70 -1.52
CA GLY A 61 40.79 22.22 -0.46
C GLY A 61 40.07 21.63 0.76
N ALA A 62 38.73 21.58 0.73
CA ALA A 62 37.94 20.90 1.74
C ALA A 62 38.16 19.37 1.68
N THR A 63 38.08 18.72 2.83
CA THR A 63 38.09 17.27 2.95
C THR A 63 36.77 16.80 3.56
N LEU A 64 36.32 15.61 3.18
CA LEU A 64 35.17 14.99 3.83
C LEU A 64 35.57 14.50 5.22
N GLY A 65 34.70 14.71 6.20
CA GLY A 65 34.84 14.10 7.52
C GLY A 65 34.61 12.59 7.49
N THR A 66 34.74 11.96 8.66
CA THR A 66 34.53 10.52 8.84
C THR A 66 33.10 10.08 8.52
N GLN A 67 32.13 10.96 8.71
CA GLN A 67 30.75 10.75 8.31
C GLN A 67 30.50 11.44 6.96
N ASN A 68 30.67 10.70 5.87
CA ASN A 68 30.36 11.14 4.51
C ASN A 68 29.22 10.33 3.87
N THR A 69 28.66 9.38 4.60
CA THR A 69 27.48 8.61 4.22
C THR A 69 26.46 8.62 5.33
N ALA A 70 25.18 8.64 4.97
CA ALA A 70 24.06 8.46 5.89
C ALA A 70 23.15 7.34 5.38
N LEU A 71 22.51 6.63 6.32
CA LEU A 71 21.41 5.72 6.03
C LEU A 71 20.12 6.41 6.46
N LEU A 72 19.23 6.61 5.51
CA LEU A 72 17.86 7.03 5.76
C LEU A 72 16.99 5.77 5.87
N THR A 73 16.21 5.66 6.93
CA THR A 73 15.18 4.62 7.04
C THR A 73 13.86 5.17 6.54
N ILE A 74 13.26 4.50 5.57
CA ILE A 74 11.87 4.69 5.18
C ILE A 74 11.06 3.75 6.07
N VAL A 75 10.15 4.32 6.84
CA VAL A 75 9.28 3.56 7.74
C VAL A 75 7.96 3.41 7.01
N ASP A 76 7.58 2.17 6.73
CA ASP A 76 6.29 1.88 6.14
C ASP A 76 5.16 2.33 7.10
N ASN A 77 4.20 3.06 6.57
CA ASN A 77 3.01 3.52 7.28
C ASN A 77 1.72 2.89 6.76
N ASP A 78 1.83 1.91 5.87
CA ASP A 78 0.70 1.20 5.33
C ASP A 78 0.24 0.08 6.27
N ARG A 79 -1.03 -0.29 6.11
CA ARG A 79 -1.67 -1.31 6.93
C ARG A 79 -2.17 -2.42 6.03
N PRO A 80 -2.01 -3.69 6.44
CA PRO A 80 -2.63 -4.79 5.73
C PRO A 80 -4.14 -4.54 5.71
N ALA A 81 -4.75 -4.76 4.55
CA ALA A 81 -6.15 -4.43 4.36
C ALA A 81 -7.06 -5.22 5.35
N SER A 82 -6.57 -6.32 5.93
CA SER A 82 -7.20 -7.07 7.04
C SER A 82 -7.59 -6.23 8.27
N VAL A 83 -7.01 -5.05 8.47
CA VAL A 83 -7.41 -4.11 9.54
C VAL A 83 -8.73 -3.39 9.24
N MET A 84 -9.20 -3.36 7.99
CA MET A 84 -10.52 -2.77 7.65
C MET A 84 -11.69 -3.57 8.20
N CYS A 85 -11.58 -4.90 8.20
CA CYS A 85 -12.64 -5.80 8.65
C CYS A 85 -12.76 -5.84 10.17
N HIS A 86 -11.64 -5.80 10.89
CA HIS A 86 -11.63 -6.02 12.33
C HIS A 86 -11.69 -4.72 13.17
N GLY A 87 -11.66 -3.55 12.52
CA GLY A 87 -11.70 -2.23 13.17
C GLY A 87 -13.04 -1.49 13.09
N ARG A 88 -14.03 -2.00 12.34
CA ARG A 88 -15.34 -1.35 12.14
C ARG A 88 -16.46 -2.19 12.75
N VAL A 89 -17.49 -1.55 13.29
CA VAL A 89 -18.70 -2.25 13.76
C VAL A 89 -19.51 -2.65 12.53
N ALA A 90 -19.62 -3.95 12.29
CA ALA A 90 -20.39 -4.48 11.18
C ALA A 90 -21.88 -4.15 11.30
N THR A 91 -22.46 -3.65 10.21
CA THR A 91 -23.90 -3.40 10.10
C THR A 91 -24.66 -4.67 9.71
N ILE A 92 -23.99 -5.61 9.05
CA ILE A 92 -24.54 -6.90 8.61
C ILE A 92 -23.51 -7.98 8.92
N VAL A 93 -23.96 -9.06 9.57
CA VAL A 93 -23.06 -10.14 10.02
C VAL A 93 -23.71 -11.48 9.73
N GLY A 94 -22.96 -12.34 9.04
CA GLY A 94 -23.30 -13.74 8.83
C GLY A 94 -22.98 -14.63 10.02
N THR A 95 -22.86 -15.90 9.72
CA THR A 95 -22.64 -17.03 10.61
C THR A 95 -21.35 -17.74 10.22
N PRO A 96 -20.92 -18.76 10.97
CA PRO A 96 -19.78 -19.58 10.53
C PRO A 96 -20.09 -20.57 9.39
N GLY A 97 -21.27 -20.51 8.77
CA GLY A 97 -21.64 -21.35 7.64
C GLY A 97 -22.06 -20.51 6.44
N ASN A 98 -22.30 -21.16 5.30
CA ASN A 98 -22.55 -20.49 4.03
C ASN A 98 -23.77 -19.57 4.06
N ASP A 99 -23.55 -18.27 3.88
CA ASP A 99 -24.56 -17.24 3.95
C ASP A 99 -24.80 -16.55 2.60
N THR A 100 -25.97 -15.91 2.48
CA THR A 100 -26.23 -14.92 1.44
C THR A 100 -26.57 -13.60 2.10
N LEU A 101 -25.63 -12.66 2.04
CA LEU A 101 -25.72 -11.36 2.69
C LEU A 101 -25.94 -10.27 1.64
N ASN A 102 -26.89 -9.39 1.91
CA ASN A 102 -27.25 -8.29 1.02
C ASN A 102 -27.21 -6.99 1.81
N GLY A 103 -26.39 -6.06 1.34
CA GLY A 103 -26.34 -4.68 1.76
C GLY A 103 -27.57 -3.89 1.34
N THR A 104 -27.43 -2.59 1.38
CA THR A 104 -28.48 -1.60 1.17
C THR A 104 -28.04 -0.61 0.09
N SER A 105 -28.75 0.50 -0.08
CA SER A 105 -28.33 1.54 -1.01
C SER A 105 -27.32 2.53 -0.42
N GLY A 106 -26.90 2.35 0.83
CA GLY A 106 -25.93 3.21 1.51
C GLY A 106 -24.78 2.39 2.07
N ALA A 107 -23.72 3.07 2.51
CA ALA A 107 -22.49 2.45 2.99
C ALA A 107 -22.74 1.40 4.09
N ASN A 108 -22.21 0.21 3.87
CA ASN A 108 -22.34 -0.94 4.76
C ASN A 108 -20.98 -1.46 5.22
N VAL A 109 -21.02 -2.16 6.36
CA VAL A 109 -19.92 -3.01 6.82
C VAL A 109 -20.48 -4.42 6.96
N ILE A 110 -20.04 -5.35 6.12
CA ILE A 110 -20.62 -6.68 5.99
C ILE A 110 -19.56 -7.73 6.27
N HIS A 111 -19.79 -8.62 7.25
CA HIS A 111 -18.88 -9.72 7.58
C HIS A 111 -19.57 -11.08 7.36
N GLY A 112 -19.04 -11.90 6.45
CA GLY A 112 -19.46 -13.28 6.21
C GLY A 112 -19.10 -14.20 7.37
N ARG A 113 -17.83 -14.13 7.79
CA ARG A 113 -17.16 -14.89 8.87
C ARG A 113 -16.59 -16.22 8.41
N GLY A 114 -17.42 -17.23 8.23
CA GLY A 114 -16.94 -18.57 7.90
C GLY A 114 -17.94 -19.28 7.01
N GLY A 115 -17.48 -20.21 6.20
CA GLY A 115 -18.30 -20.81 5.16
C GLY A 115 -18.06 -20.12 3.82
N ASN A 116 -18.69 -20.64 2.77
CA ASN A 116 -18.59 -20.10 1.43
C ASN A 116 -19.77 -19.16 1.19
N ASP A 117 -19.52 -17.87 1.32
CA ASP A 117 -20.55 -16.84 1.38
C ASP A 117 -20.79 -16.18 0.02
N VAL A 118 -21.99 -15.63 -0.14
CA VAL A 118 -22.31 -14.73 -1.26
C VAL A 118 -22.75 -13.39 -0.70
N ILE A 119 -21.90 -12.38 -0.87
CA ILE A 119 -22.10 -11.05 -0.29
C ILE A 119 -22.27 -10.00 -1.38
N ARG A 120 -23.29 -9.14 -1.25
CA ARG A 120 -23.59 -8.04 -2.18
C ARG A 120 -23.66 -6.72 -1.42
N GLY A 121 -22.88 -5.71 -1.79
CA GLY A 121 -22.93 -4.35 -1.23
C GLY A 121 -24.08 -3.52 -1.78
N TYR A 122 -24.29 -3.58 -3.11
CA TYR A 122 -25.21 -2.80 -3.92
C TYR A 122 -24.77 -1.37 -4.22
N ARG A 123 -25.20 -0.37 -3.46
CA ARG A 123 -24.81 1.03 -3.68
C ARG A 123 -24.24 1.59 -2.39
N GLY A 124 -23.35 2.57 -2.54
CA GLY A 124 -22.66 3.19 -1.41
C GLY A 124 -21.23 2.67 -1.35
N ASN A 125 -20.45 3.23 -0.43
CA ASN A 125 -19.05 2.84 -0.26
C ASN A 125 -18.99 1.78 0.84
N ASP A 126 -18.91 0.52 0.43
CA ASP A 126 -19.05 -0.63 1.30
C ASP A 126 -17.70 -1.17 1.77
N VAL A 127 -17.71 -1.79 2.95
CA VAL A 127 -16.61 -2.64 3.41
C VAL A 127 -17.16 -4.05 3.57
N ILE A 128 -16.67 -4.97 2.76
CA ILE A 128 -17.13 -6.36 2.69
C ILE A 128 -15.99 -7.28 3.07
N CYS A 129 -16.24 -8.17 4.02
CA CYS A 129 -15.30 -9.14 4.55
C CYS A 129 -15.91 -10.53 4.40
N GLY A 130 -15.32 -11.38 3.54
CA GLY A 130 -15.73 -12.76 3.32
C GLY A 130 -15.44 -13.59 4.58
N GLY A 131 -14.16 -13.74 4.89
CA GLY A 131 -13.72 -14.44 6.09
C GLY A 131 -13.04 -15.75 5.74
N ASN A 132 -13.44 -16.86 6.36
CA ASN A 132 -12.89 -18.17 6.01
C ASN A 132 -13.82 -18.92 5.07
N GLY A 133 -13.32 -19.35 3.91
CA GLY A 133 -14.09 -20.13 2.95
C GLY A 133 -13.85 -19.59 1.55
N ASP A 134 -14.45 -20.22 0.54
CA ASP A 134 -14.38 -19.72 -0.83
C ASP A 134 -15.58 -18.79 -1.07
N ASP A 135 -15.35 -17.48 -0.96
CA ASP A 135 -16.40 -16.47 -0.94
C ASP A 135 -16.64 -15.82 -2.30
N ARG A 136 -17.85 -15.27 -2.50
CA ARG A 136 -18.20 -14.41 -3.63
C ARG A 136 -18.64 -13.04 -3.15
N LEU A 137 -17.80 -12.04 -3.34
CA LEU A 137 -18.01 -10.67 -2.90
C LEU A 137 -18.29 -9.76 -4.11
N LEU A 138 -19.41 -9.04 -4.06
CA LEU A 138 -19.85 -8.11 -5.09
C LEU A 138 -20.06 -6.73 -4.45
N GLY A 139 -19.24 -5.74 -4.77
CA GLY A 139 -19.30 -4.37 -4.22
C GLY A 139 -20.53 -3.64 -4.75
N GLY A 140 -20.52 -3.35 -6.05
CA GLY A 140 -21.69 -2.86 -6.77
C GLY A 140 -21.45 -1.48 -7.35
N SER A 141 -21.82 -0.42 -6.65
CA SER A 141 -21.60 0.96 -7.09
C SER A 141 -21.21 1.84 -5.92
N GLY A 142 -20.11 2.55 -6.07
CA GLY A 142 -19.48 3.30 -4.99
C GLY A 142 -18.01 2.92 -4.92
N ASP A 143 -17.27 3.54 -4.02
CA ASP A 143 -15.87 3.19 -3.81
C ASP A 143 -15.81 2.13 -2.71
N ASP A 144 -15.71 0.87 -3.11
CA ASP A 144 -15.86 -0.28 -2.23
C ASP A 144 -14.53 -0.87 -1.76
N ARG A 145 -14.55 -1.56 -0.62
CA ARG A 145 -13.43 -2.34 -0.11
C ARG A 145 -13.87 -3.79 0.13
N LEU A 146 -13.32 -4.72 -0.64
CA LEU A 146 -13.69 -6.13 -0.63
C LEU A 146 -12.51 -6.96 -0.16
N LEU A 147 -12.69 -7.74 0.90
CA LEU A 147 -11.67 -8.62 1.47
C LEU A 147 -12.23 -10.03 1.55
N GLY A 148 -11.78 -10.93 0.67
CA GLY A 148 -12.05 -12.36 0.74
C GLY A 148 -11.46 -13.02 1.98
N GLU A 149 -10.30 -12.54 2.44
CA GLU A 149 -9.51 -13.14 3.52
C GLU A 149 -9.02 -14.56 3.18
N ARG A 150 -9.48 -15.62 3.85
CA ARG A 150 -8.90 -16.96 3.72
C ARG A 150 -9.76 -17.87 2.84
N GLY A 151 -9.34 -18.04 1.61
CA GLY A 151 -9.85 -19.06 0.69
C GLY A 151 -9.53 -18.71 -0.74
N ASN A 152 -10.23 -19.35 -1.69
CA ASN A 152 -10.19 -18.96 -3.09
C ASN A 152 -11.42 -18.12 -3.41
N ASP A 153 -11.30 -16.81 -3.22
CA ASP A 153 -12.45 -15.92 -3.34
C ASP A 153 -12.61 -15.38 -4.75
N TYR A 154 -13.85 -14.98 -5.02
CA TYR A 154 -14.22 -14.18 -6.16
C TYR A 154 -14.58 -12.79 -5.65
N THR A 155 -13.89 -11.76 -6.12
CA THR A 155 -14.20 -10.37 -5.76
C THR A 155 -14.42 -9.52 -7.01
N ASP A 156 -15.52 -8.77 -7.00
CA ASP A 156 -15.91 -7.86 -8.08
C ASP A 156 -16.39 -6.55 -7.46
N GLY A 157 -15.58 -5.50 -7.60
CA GLY A 157 -15.87 -4.17 -7.06
C GLY A 157 -17.08 -3.51 -7.74
N GLY A 158 -17.31 -3.81 -9.02
CA GLY A 158 -18.36 -3.17 -9.80
C GLY A 158 -17.95 -1.79 -10.30
N ARG A 159 -18.76 -0.76 -10.04
CA ARG A 159 -18.52 0.61 -10.51
C ARG A 159 -17.94 1.48 -9.40
N GLY A 160 -16.79 2.07 -9.63
CA GLY A 160 -16.20 3.04 -8.71
C GLY A 160 -14.69 2.82 -8.62
N SER A 161 -14.06 3.46 -7.66
CA SER A 161 -12.66 3.20 -7.34
C SER A 161 -12.58 2.18 -6.21
N ASP A 162 -12.42 0.91 -6.58
CA ASP A 162 -12.53 -0.20 -5.64
C ASP A 162 -11.18 -0.76 -5.21
N VAL A 163 -11.12 -1.25 -3.97
CA VAL A 163 -9.98 -2.00 -3.43
C VAL A 163 -10.44 -3.43 -3.13
N CYS A 164 -9.77 -4.42 -3.70
CA CYS A 164 -10.16 -5.82 -3.56
C CYS A 164 -8.97 -6.72 -3.27
N GLU A 165 -9.14 -7.61 -2.29
CA GLU A 165 -8.17 -8.63 -1.90
C GLU A 165 -8.91 -9.94 -1.70
N GLY A 166 -8.83 -10.91 -2.62
CA GLY A 166 -9.58 -12.16 -2.51
C GLY A 166 -9.00 -13.34 -3.29
N GLY A 167 -7.71 -13.33 -3.61
CA GLY A 167 -7.09 -14.42 -4.36
C GLY A 167 -7.34 -14.38 -5.88
N PRO A 168 -7.20 -15.51 -6.60
CA PRO A 168 -6.91 -15.54 -8.05
C PRO A 168 -8.02 -15.04 -8.97
N HIS A 169 -9.26 -14.86 -8.48
CA HIS A 169 -10.40 -14.38 -9.25
C HIS A 169 -10.87 -13.00 -8.75
N THR A 170 -9.95 -12.04 -8.75
CA THR A 170 -10.19 -10.64 -8.37
C THR A 170 -10.34 -9.76 -9.62
N THR A 171 -11.51 -9.17 -9.84
CA THR A 171 -11.76 -8.19 -10.92
C THR A 171 -12.14 -6.84 -10.32
N CYS A 172 -11.18 -5.93 -10.18
CA CYS A 172 -11.43 -4.59 -9.63
C CYS A 172 -10.81 -3.48 -10.46
N ASP A 173 -11.48 -2.32 -10.46
CA ASP A 173 -11.07 -1.08 -11.11
C ASP A 173 -9.87 -0.46 -10.35
N ARG A 174 -8.71 -1.12 -10.48
CA ARG A 174 -7.36 -0.78 -10.00
C ARG A 174 -7.18 0.52 -9.19
N ALA A 175 -6.80 0.34 -7.93
CA ALA A 175 -5.54 0.83 -7.32
C ALA A 175 -5.21 -0.17 -6.18
N VAL A 176 -4.18 -1.02 -6.16
CA VAL A 176 -2.76 -0.97 -6.56
C VAL A 176 -2.29 -2.41 -6.90
N ASN A 177 -1.21 -2.55 -7.68
CA ASN A 177 -0.47 -3.77 -8.08
C ASN A 177 -0.96 -5.16 -7.64
N CYS A 178 -1.67 -5.85 -8.53
CA CYS A 178 -1.56 -7.32 -8.64
C CYS A 178 -0.78 -7.64 -9.91
N GLU A 179 0.55 -7.61 -9.83
CA GLU A 179 1.40 -8.16 -10.90
C GLU A 179 1.48 -9.68 -10.80
N ARG A 180 1.04 -10.34 -11.88
CA ARG A 180 1.29 -11.73 -12.32
C ARG A 180 0.57 -12.88 -11.59
N ILE A 181 -0.47 -13.39 -12.25
CA ILE A 181 -0.47 -14.80 -12.67
C ILE A 181 -0.38 -14.81 -14.20
N ARG A 182 0.80 -15.14 -14.73
CA ARG A 182 0.94 -15.55 -16.12
C ARG A 182 0.52 -17.02 -16.18
N ASP A 183 -0.63 -17.31 -16.75
CA ASP A 183 -0.78 -18.57 -17.47
C ASP A 183 -0.37 -18.32 -18.91
N VAL A 184 0.87 -18.71 -19.22
CA VAL A 184 1.27 -19.04 -20.58
C VAL A 184 1.18 -20.56 -20.67
N PRO A 185 0.56 -21.15 -21.71
CA PRO A 185 0.71 -22.58 -21.98
C PRO A 185 2.17 -22.98 -22.23
#